data_AF-B2UB18-F1
#
_entry.id   AF-B2UB18-F1
#
_cell.length_a   1.000
_cell.length_b   1.000
_cell.length_c   1.000
_cell.angle_alpha   90.00
_cell.angle_beta   90.00
_cell.angle_gamma   90.00
#
_symmetry.space_group_name_H-M   'P 1'
#
loop_
_entity.id
_entity.type
_entity.pdbx_description
1 polymer ?
#
loop_
_entity_poly.entity_id
_entity_poly.type
_entity_poly.pdbx_seq_one_letter_code
_entity_poly.pdbx_strand_id
1 'polypeptide(L)'
;MKKFCGAQTRAGTPCKRSPLAGKRRCRLHGGASTGAGNPARPGNRNALKHGLYSDRLTDEEKALLEQMPVGSLDEEIRLARVLLMRTLGAEETDERLLSIDRVILRKPGLEATYRPPQHLEHILRLLGRIGRLEIARAALLEGLCDSIGAGADSQDSPRIAVVRENGETSAG
;
A
#
# COMPACT_ATOMS: atom_id res chain seq x y z
N MET A 1 36.47 -33.40 -12.74
CA MET A 1 36.10 -32.09 -12.14
C MET A 1 36.29 -30.98 -13.16
N LYS A 2 35.42 -29.97 -13.22
CA LYS A 2 35.64 -28.80 -14.08
C LYS A 2 36.89 -28.06 -13.62
N LYS A 3 37.85 -27.82 -14.52
CA LYS A 3 39.12 -27.13 -14.21
C LYS A 3 38.91 -25.62 -13.95
N PHE A 4 37.83 -25.05 -14.47
CA PHE A 4 37.54 -23.62 -14.41
C PHE A 4 36.11 -23.33 -13.96
N CYS A 5 35.91 -22.18 -13.32
CA CYS A 5 34.64 -21.67 -12.80
C CYS A 5 33.63 -21.37 -13.92
N GLY A 6 34.10 -20.85 -15.06
CA GLY A 6 33.27 -20.57 -16.24
C GLY A 6 32.10 -19.62 -15.99
N ALA A 7 32.13 -18.81 -14.92
CA ALA A 7 31.16 -17.73 -14.71
C ALA A 7 31.57 -16.52 -15.55
N GLN A 8 30.62 -15.73 -16.04
CA GLN A 8 30.96 -14.53 -16.78
C GLN A 8 31.54 -13.48 -15.82
N THR A 9 32.70 -12.92 -16.17
CA THR A 9 33.30 -11.81 -15.45
C THR A 9 32.63 -10.50 -15.85
N ARG A 10 32.89 -9.40 -15.12
CA ARG A 10 32.38 -8.06 -15.49
C ARG A 10 32.81 -7.60 -16.89
N ALA A 11 33.92 -8.15 -17.41
CA ALA A 11 34.42 -7.89 -18.75
C ALA A 11 33.79 -8.80 -19.83
N GLY A 12 32.74 -9.55 -19.50
CA GLY A 12 32.03 -10.42 -20.45
C GLY A 12 32.71 -11.76 -20.76
N THR A 13 33.95 -11.97 -20.29
CA THR A 13 34.74 -13.20 -20.55
C THR A 13 34.53 -14.28 -19.48
N PRO A 14 34.73 -15.57 -19.81
CA PRO A 14 34.58 -16.66 -18.84
C PRO A 14 35.68 -16.66 -17.78
N CYS A 15 35.29 -16.93 -16.53
CA CYS A 15 36.20 -16.95 -15.39
C CYS A 15 37.13 -18.17 -15.44
N LYS A 16 38.44 -17.87 -15.51
CA LYS A 16 39.55 -18.83 -15.56
C LYS A 16 40.03 -19.32 -14.18
N ARG A 17 39.40 -18.92 -13.08
CA ARG A 17 39.76 -19.43 -11.74
C ARG A 17 39.22 -20.84 -11.54
N SER A 18 39.92 -21.66 -10.77
CA SER A 18 39.44 -23.00 -10.42
C SER A 18 38.19 -22.93 -9.52
N PRO A 19 37.22 -23.85 -9.69
CA PRO A 19 36.11 -23.99 -8.76
C PRO A 19 36.58 -24.36 -7.35
N LEU A 20 35.76 -24.04 -6.34
CA LEU A 20 36.00 -24.56 -4.99
C LEU A 20 35.84 -26.10 -5.00
N ALA A 21 36.56 -26.81 -4.12
CA ALA A 21 36.45 -28.27 -4.01
C ALA A 21 34.99 -28.71 -3.81
N GLY A 22 34.51 -29.66 -4.64
CA GLY A 22 33.13 -30.13 -4.60
C GLY A 22 32.06 -29.13 -5.08
N LYS A 23 32.45 -27.96 -5.61
CA LYS A 23 31.52 -26.91 -6.08
C LYS A 23 31.71 -26.61 -7.58
N ARG A 24 30.68 -26.00 -8.18
CA ARG A 24 30.66 -25.63 -9.60
C ARG A 24 31.31 -24.28 -9.92
N ARG A 25 31.52 -23.42 -8.92
CA ARG A 25 32.00 -22.04 -9.08
C ARG A 25 33.18 -21.75 -8.15
N CYS A 26 33.99 -20.74 -8.47
CA CYS A 26 35.06 -20.27 -7.59
C CYS A 26 34.51 -19.42 -6.45
N ARG A 27 35.34 -19.11 -5.45
CA ARG A 27 34.97 -18.28 -4.28
C ARG A 27 34.31 -16.95 -4.65
N LEU A 28 34.76 -16.29 -5.72
CA LEU A 28 34.22 -14.99 -6.16
C LEU A 28 32.87 -15.08 -6.88
N HIS A 29 32.56 -16.21 -7.50
CA HIS A 29 31.33 -16.39 -8.28
C HIS A 29 30.35 -17.32 -7.57
N GLY A 30 30.23 -17.18 -6.24
CA GLY A 30 29.26 -17.90 -5.43
C GLY A 30 29.67 -19.30 -4.97
N GLY A 31 30.91 -19.75 -5.25
CA GLY A 31 31.42 -21.04 -4.77
C GLY A 31 31.56 -21.14 -3.25
N ALA A 32 31.66 -19.99 -2.56
CA ALA A 32 31.65 -19.88 -1.10
C ALA A 32 30.27 -19.56 -0.52
N SER A 33 29.24 -19.41 -1.36
CA SER A 33 27.87 -19.23 -0.86
C SER A 33 27.38 -20.54 -0.25
N THR A 34 26.82 -20.47 0.96
CA THR A 34 26.21 -21.61 1.64
C THR A 34 24.78 -21.89 1.16
N GLY A 35 24.29 -21.11 0.19
CA GLY A 35 22.92 -21.23 -0.33
C GLY A 35 21.88 -20.51 0.53
N ALA A 36 20.67 -20.39 0.00
CA ALA A 36 19.51 -20.00 0.80
C ALA A 36 19.17 -21.14 1.77
N GLY A 37 18.92 -20.81 3.04
CA GLY A 37 18.63 -21.82 4.06
C GLY A 37 19.86 -22.53 4.62
N ASN A 38 20.98 -21.83 4.81
CA ASN A 38 22.15 -22.37 5.49
C ASN A 38 21.74 -23.02 6.83
N PRO A 39 21.89 -24.35 7.00
CA PRO A 39 21.49 -25.04 8.24
C PRO A 39 22.32 -24.62 9.45
N ALA A 40 23.47 -23.96 9.26
CA ALA A 40 24.23 -23.33 10.33
C ALA A 40 23.64 -21.98 10.81
N ARG A 41 22.67 -21.41 10.07
CA ARG A 41 21.92 -20.19 10.43
C ARG A 41 20.44 -20.32 10.03
N PRO A 42 19.68 -21.22 10.67
CA PRO A 42 18.22 -21.23 10.52
C PRO A 42 17.66 -19.87 10.96
N GLY A 43 16.72 -19.32 10.18
CA GLY A 43 16.09 -18.03 10.50
C GLY A 43 16.93 -16.80 10.17
N ASN A 44 17.81 -16.85 9.16
CA ASN A 44 18.58 -15.68 8.73
C ASN A 44 17.68 -14.48 8.33
N ARG A 45 17.70 -13.42 9.15
CA ARG A 45 16.93 -12.17 8.94
C ARG A 45 17.71 -11.11 8.16
N ASN A 46 18.89 -11.40 7.63
CA ASN A 46 19.73 -10.39 6.95
C ASN A 46 19.08 -9.78 5.69
N ALA A 47 18.13 -10.48 5.06
CA ALA A 47 17.34 -9.96 3.93
C ALA A 47 16.06 -9.22 4.38
N LEU A 48 15.72 -9.28 5.67
CA LEU A 48 14.57 -8.61 6.24
C LEU A 48 14.88 -7.10 6.34
N LYS A 49 14.30 -6.29 5.46
CA LYS A 49 14.55 -4.83 5.44
C LYS A 49 13.92 -4.12 6.63
N HIS A 50 12.61 -4.29 6.81
CA HIS A 50 11.82 -3.61 7.84
C HIS A 50 10.89 -4.56 8.63
N GLY A 51 10.66 -5.79 8.16
CA GLY A 51 9.80 -6.76 8.86
C GLY A 51 8.30 -6.49 8.86
N LEU A 52 7.87 -5.30 8.41
CA LEU A 52 6.46 -4.84 8.41
C LEU A 52 5.47 -5.70 7.61
N TYR A 53 5.93 -6.43 6.59
CA TYR A 53 5.08 -7.30 5.77
C TYR A 53 5.32 -8.78 6.09
N SER A 54 5.70 -9.10 7.33
CA SER A 54 5.80 -10.49 7.77
C SER A 54 4.39 -11.06 7.90
N ASP A 55 4.13 -12.23 7.31
CA ASP A 55 2.81 -12.93 7.34
C ASP A 55 2.40 -13.42 8.74
N ARG A 56 3.15 -13.06 9.79
CA ARG A 56 2.98 -13.55 11.15
C ARG A 56 2.79 -12.39 12.12
N LEU A 57 1.56 -12.25 12.60
CA LEU A 57 1.19 -11.35 13.69
C LEU A 57 1.74 -11.84 15.03
N THR A 58 2.17 -10.91 15.88
CA THR A 58 2.39 -11.14 17.31
C THR A 58 1.06 -11.32 18.04
N ASP A 59 1.09 -11.88 19.24
CA ASP A 59 -0.15 -12.11 20.00
C ASP A 59 -0.76 -10.78 20.50
N GLU A 60 0.08 -9.76 20.74
CA GLU A 60 -0.35 -8.38 21.00
C GLU A 60 -1.06 -7.77 19.78
N GLU A 61 -0.52 -7.97 18.57
CA GLU A 61 -1.14 -7.49 17.32
C GLU A 61 -2.48 -8.16 17.04
N LYS A 62 -2.62 -9.46 17.36
CA LYS A 62 -3.91 -10.17 17.25
C LYS A 62 -4.93 -9.64 18.24
N ALA A 63 -4.56 -9.44 19.50
CA ALA A 63 -5.46 -8.91 20.52
C ALA A 63 -5.91 -7.49 20.18
N LEU A 64 -5.02 -6.66 19.63
CA LEU A 64 -5.36 -5.34 19.09
C LEU A 64 -6.34 -5.46 17.91
N LEU A 65 -6.07 -6.34 16.95
CA LEU A 65 -6.93 -6.56 15.79
C LEU A 65 -8.36 -6.98 16.20
N GLU A 66 -8.50 -7.84 17.21
CA GLU A 66 -9.81 -8.28 17.72
C GLU A 66 -10.58 -7.15 18.43
N GLN A 67 -9.87 -6.22 19.07
CA GLN A 67 -10.47 -5.06 19.74
C GLN A 67 -10.76 -3.90 18.80
N MET A 68 -10.12 -3.87 17.62
CA MET A 68 -10.39 -2.85 16.63
C MET A 68 -11.81 -3.07 16.11
N PRO A 69 -12.75 -2.14 16.38
CA PRO A 69 -14.05 -2.23 15.74
C PRO A 69 -13.81 -2.18 14.24
N VAL A 70 -14.55 -3.00 13.48
CA VAL A 70 -14.63 -2.80 12.04
C VAL A 70 -15.29 -1.45 11.85
N GLY A 71 -14.48 -0.40 11.69
CA GLY A 71 -14.97 0.94 11.41
C GLY A 71 -15.78 0.87 10.13
N SER A 72 -16.95 1.51 10.12
CA SER A 72 -17.64 1.69 8.86
C SER A 72 -16.69 2.42 7.91
N LEU A 73 -16.65 2.01 6.66
CA LEU A 73 -15.80 2.61 5.64
C LEU A 73 -15.91 4.15 5.62
N ASP A 74 -17.06 4.66 6.04
CA ASP A 74 -17.38 6.08 6.22
C ASP A 74 -16.52 6.78 7.29
N GLU A 75 -16.18 6.11 8.38
CA GLU A 75 -15.28 6.65 9.41
C GLU A 75 -13.86 6.80 8.89
N GLU A 76 -13.38 5.82 8.11
CA GLU A 76 -12.08 5.92 7.45
C GLU A 76 -12.03 7.05 6.42
N ILE A 77 -13.10 7.21 5.62
CA ILE A 77 -13.22 8.31 4.66
C ILE A 77 -13.22 9.65 5.39
N ARG A 78 -13.99 9.80 6.46
CA ARG A 78 -14.04 11.04 7.28
C ARG A 78 -12.66 11.38 7.82
N LEU A 79 -11.96 10.40 8.42
CA LEU A 79 -10.62 10.61 8.96
C LEU A 79 -9.63 11.01 7.86
N ALA A 80 -9.64 10.32 6.71
CA ALA A 80 -8.76 10.64 5.58
C ALA A 80 -9.03 12.05 5.04
N ARG A 81 -10.29 12.49 4.98
CA ARG A 81 -10.67 13.86 4.60
C ARG A 81 -10.18 14.90 5.61
N VAL A 82 -10.31 14.64 6.90
CA VAL A 82 -9.77 15.55 7.95
C VAL A 82 -8.25 15.69 7.85
N LEU A 83 -7.54 14.58 7.61
CA LEU A 83 -6.09 14.62 7.41
C LEU A 83 -5.72 15.38 6.14
N LEU A 84 -6.49 15.24 5.06
CA LEU A 84 -6.28 15.98 3.82
C LEU A 84 -6.43 17.49 4.06
N MET A 85 -7.50 17.91 4.74
CA MET A 85 -7.73 19.31 5.10
C MET A 85 -6.60 19.89 5.94
N ARG A 86 -6.12 19.15 6.96
CA ARG A 86 -4.98 19.57 7.77
C ARG A 86 -3.69 19.69 6.94
N THR A 87 -3.49 18.77 6.01
CA THR A 87 -2.31 18.76 5.14
C THR A 87 -2.34 19.95 4.18
N LEU A 88 -3.49 20.26 3.57
CA LEU A 88 -3.68 21.44 2.73
C LEU A 88 -3.47 22.75 3.50
N GLY A 89 -3.99 22.85 4.73
CA GLY A 89 -3.76 24.02 5.58
C GLY A 89 -2.28 24.17 5.99
N ALA A 90 -1.57 23.07 6.22
CA ALA A 90 -0.13 23.11 6.45
C ALA A 90 0.64 23.59 5.20
N GLU A 91 0.19 23.21 4.00
CA GLU A 91 0.80 23.65 2.73
C GLU A 91 0.65 25.15 2.50
N GLU A 92 -0.49 25.75 2.85
CA GLU A 92 -0.67 27.21 2.78
C GLU A 92 0.32 27.96 3.67
N THR A 93 0.77 27.34 4.76
CA THR A 93 1.70 27.94 5.72
C THR A 93 3.17 27.59 5.47
N ASP A 94 3.48 26.61 4.63
CA ASP A 94 4.86 26.14 4.42
C ASP A 94 5.53 26.89 3.26
N GLU A 95 6.41 27.84 3.61
CA GLU A 95 7.24 28.62 2.68
C GLU A 95 8.04 27.75 1.70
N ARG A 96 8.29 26.47 2.01
CA ARG A 96 9.03 25.54 1.14
C ARG A 96 8.28 25.16 -0.14
N LEU A 97 6.95 25.27 -0.16
CA LEU A 97 6.14 25.04 -1.37
C LEU A 97 6.08 26.25 -2.29
N LEU A 98 6.19 27.45 -1.71
CA LEU A 98 6.29 28.69 -2.48
C LEU A 98 7.61 28.75 -3.27
N SER A 99 8.60 27.93 -2.91
CA SER A 99 9.80 27.68 -3.71
C SER A 99 9.61 26.44 -4.61
N ILE A 100 9.28 26.64 -5.89
CA ILE A 100 9.21 25.58 -6.91
C ILE A 100 10.58 24.88 -7.13
N ASP A 101 11.68 25.41 -6.59
CA ASP A 101 13.04 25.06 -6.96
C ASP A 101 13.82 24.27 -5.89
N ARG A 102 13.44 23.02 -5.60
CA ARG A 102 14.40 22.08 -4.98
C ARG A 102 14.89 21.04 -5.97
N VAL A 103 15.62 21.55 -6.96
CA VAL A 103 16.56 20.77 -7.75
C VAL A 103 17.76 20.39 -6.87
N ILE A 104 17.91 19.10 -6.54
CA ILE A 104 19.10 18.62 -5.83
C ILE A 104 20.17 18.28 -6.85
N LEU A 105 21.14 19.18 -7.07
CA LEU A 105 22.34 18.89 -7.86
C LEU A 105 23.27 17.99 -7.06
N ARG A 106 23.37 16.71 -7.42
CA ARG A 106 24.20 15.75 -6.68
C ARG A 106 25.69 15.75 -7.07
N LYS A 107 26.12 16.50 -8.09
CA LYS A 107 27.52 16.77 -8.51
C LYS A 107 27.54 17.54 -9.84
N PRO A 108 28.65 18.16 -10.25
CA PRO A 108 28.80 18.72 -11.60
C PRO A 108 28.63 17.58 -12.62
N GLY A 109 27.65 17.69 -13.51
CA GLY A 109 27.36 16.70 -14.56
C GLY A 109 26.29 15.64 -14.24
N LEU A 110 25.57 15.74 -13.11
CA LEU A 110 24.42 14.87 -12.82
C LEU A 110 23.10 15.61 -13.03
N GLU A 111 22.14 14.93 -13.69
CA GLU A 111 20.78 15.43 -13.91
C GLU A 111 20.12 15.88 -12.61
N ALA A 112 19.53 17.06 -12.67
CA ALA A 112 18.65 17.61 -11.65
C ALA A 112 17.51 16.62 -11.37
N THR A 113 17.43 16.11 -10.14
CA THR A 113 16.24 15.34 -9.72
C THR A 113 15.31 16.26 -8.96
N TYR A 114 14.08 16.42 -9.48
CA TYR A 114 13.00 17.10 -8.78
C TYR A 114 12.55 16.22 -7.61
N ARG A 115 12.62 16.76 -6.39
CA ARG A 115 11.98 16.13 -5.24
C ARG A 115 10.70 16.92 -4.96
N PRO A 116 9.51 16.28 -5.08
CA PRO A 116 8.27 16.96 -4.75
C PRO A 116 8.26 17.42 -3.28
N PRO A 117 7.55 18.52 -2.97
CA PRO A 117 7.32 18.96 -1.59
C PRO A 117 6.76 17.84 -0.73
N GLN A 118 7.08 17.88 0.57
CA GLN A 118 6.73 16.79 1.48
C GLN A 118 5.22 16.58 1.61
N HIS A 119 4.41 17.65 1.59
CA HIS A 119 2.98 17.47 1.71
C HIS A 119 2.26 17.21 0.38
N LEU A 120 2.81 17.58 -0.78
CA LEU A 120 2.27 17.14 -2.07
C LEU A 120 2.20 15.60 -2.17
N GLU A 121 3.28 14.91 -1.77
CA GLU A 121 3.29 13.44 -1.74
C GLU A 121 2.22 12.89 -0.77
N HIS A 122 2.06 13.55 0.37
CA HIS A 122 1.07 13.17 1.39
C HIS A 122 -0.37 13.41 0.92
N ILE A 123 -0.65 14.53 0.24
CA ILE A 123 -1.94 14.88 -0.37
C ILE A 123 -2.32 13.82 -1.40
N LEU A 124 -1.43 13.53 -2.36
CA LEU A 124 -1.70 12.55 -3.41
C LEU A 124 -1.99 11.17 -2.83
N ARG A 125 -1.28 10.78 -1.77
CA ARG A 125 -1.52 9.53 -1.04
C ARG A 125 -2.91 9.52 -0.37
N LEU A 126 -3.31 10.60 0.28
CA LEU A 126 -4.62 10.72 0.94
C LEU A 126 -5.76 10.73 -0.07
N LEU A 127 -5.63 11.48 -1.16
CA LEU A 127 -6.59 11.49 -2.27
C LEU A 127 -6.78 10.08 -2.85
N GLY A 128 -5.68 9.37 -3.12
CA GLY A 128 -5.73 8.00 -3.60
C GLY A 128 -6.35 7.01 -2.58
N ARG A 129 -6.15 7.23 -1.27
CA ARG A 129 -6.81 6.44 -0.22
C ARG A 129 -8.31 6.71 -0.18
N ILE A 130 -8.73 7.98 -0.21
CA ILE A 130 -10.14 8.40 -0.21
C ILE A 130 -10.85 7.77 -1.41
N GLY A 131 -10.29 7.87 -2.61
CA GLY A 131 -10.90 7.29 -3.81
C GLY A 131 -11.11 5.77 -3.71
N ARG A 132 -10.13 5.02 -3.19
CA ARG A 132 -10.28 3.57 -2.97
C ARG A 132 -11.38 3.23 -1.96
N LEU A 133 -11.45 3.99 -0.87
CA LEU A 133 -12.50 3.81 0.13
C LEU A 133 -13.87 4.16 -0.47
N GLU A 134 -14.00 5.24 -1.24
CA GLU A 134 -15.27 5.61 -1.87
C GLU A 134 -15.76 4.55 -2.89
N ILE A 135 -14.85 3.94 -3.65
CA ILE A 135 -15.18 2.82 -4.54
C ILE A 135 -15.69 1.62 -3.73
N ALA A 136 -14.99 1.24 -2.66
CA ALA A 136 -15.43 0.14 -1.80
C ALA A 136 -16.78 0.46 -1.11
N ARG A 137 -17.05 1.73 -0.79
CA ARG A 137 -18.34 2.18 -0.25
C ARG A 137 -19.46 1.95 -1.25
N ALA A 138 -19.24 2.36 -2.50
CA ALA A 138 -20.21 2.21 -3.57
C ALA A 138 -20.55 0.72 -3.79
N ALA A 139 -19.54 -0.15 -3.85
CA ALA A 139 -19.74 -1.59 -4.01
C ALA A 139 -20.54 -2.21 -2.84
N LEU A 140 -20.28 -1.79 -1.60
CA LEU A 140 -21.05 -2.27 -0.43
C LEU A 140 -22.50 -1.78 -0.46
N LEU A 141 -22.74 -0.54 -0.90
CA LEU A 141 -24.09 0.00 -1.07
C LEU A 141 -24.86 -0.71 -2.19
N GLU A 142 -24.22 -1.00 -3.32
CA GLU A 142 -24.80 -1.78 -4.41
C GLU A 142 -25.20 -3.18 -3.94
N GLY A 143 -24.30 -3.91 -3.26
CA GLY A 143 -24.62 -5.23 -2.70
C GLY A 143 -25.74 -5.20 -1.66
N LEU A 144 -25.85 -4.11 -0.89
CA LEU A 144 -26.97 -3.92 0.03
C LEU A 144 -28.29 -3.69 -0.73
N CYS A 145 -28.29 -2.84 -1.77
CA CYS A 145 -29.45 -2.62 -2.63
C CYS A 145 -29.92 -3.92 -3.31
N ASP A 146 -29.00 -4.76 -3.79
CA ASP A 146 -29.31 -6.06 -4.39
C ASP A 146 -29.94 -7.01 -3.36
N SER A 147 -29.43 -7.02 -2.13
CA SER A 147 -29.99 -7.85 -1.04
C SER A 147 -31.40 -7.41 -0.60
N ILE A 148 -31.67 -6.09 -0.64
CA ILE A 148 -32.99 -5.53 -0.34
C ILE A 148 -33.96 -5.79 -1.50
N GLY A 149 -33.50 -5.65 -2.75
CA GLY A 149 -34.29 -5.93 -3.95
C GLY A 149 -34.71 -7.40 -4.06
N ALA A 150 -33.83 -8.34 -3.73
CA ALA A 150 -34.14 -9.77 -3.69
C ALA A 150 -35.19 -10.15 -2.63
N GLY A 151 -35.39 -9.32 -1.59
CA GLY A 151 -36.42 -9.53 -0.57
C GLY A 151 -37.82 -9.02 -0.95
N ALA A 152 -37.92 -8.14 -1.95
CA ALA A 152 -39.17 -7.48 -2.34
C ALA A 152 -40.07 -8.31 -3.28
N ASP A 153 -39.55 -9.40 -3.86
CA ASP A 153 -40.29 -10.30 -4.76
C ASP A 153 -41.08 -11.41 -4.02
N SER A 154 -41.10 -11.40 -2.67
CA SER A 154 -42.02 -12.23 -1.90
C SER A 154 -43.41 -11.57 -1.86
N GLN A 155 -44.43 -12.26 -2.38
CA GLN A 155 -45.80 -11.76 -2.54
C GLN A 155 -46.56 -11.42 -1.24
N ASP A 156 -45.86 -11.29 -0.10
CA ASP A 156 -46.45 -11.15 1.24
C ASP A 156 -45.94 -9.92 2.00
N SER A 157 -45.54 -8.86 1.29
CA SER A 157 -45.21 -7.58 1.91
C SER A 157 -46.47 -6.78 2.27
N PRO A 158 -46.67 -6.34 3.54
CA PRO A 158 -47.85 -5.62 3.96
C PRO A 158 -47.94 -4.27 3.25
N ARG A 159 -49.06 -4.02 2.57
CA ARG A 159 -49.36 -2.73 1.92
C ARG A 159 -49.48 -1.64 2.98
N ILE A 160 -48.47 -0.77 3.08
CA ILE A 160 -48.59 0.47 3.84
C ILE A 160 -49.54 1.40 3.07
N ALA A 161 -50.73 1.63 3.63
CA ALA A 161 -51.68 2.60 3.09
C ALA A 161 -51.15 4.02 3.34
N VAL A 162 -50.71 4.69 2.28
CA VAL A 162 -50.40 6.12 2.32
C VAL A 162 -51.72 6.88 2.37
N VAL A 163 -52.12 7.31 3.58
CA VAL A 163 -53.20 8.29 3.76
C VAL A 163 -52.67 9.62 3.22
N ARG A 164 -53.25 10.09 2.11
CA ARG A 164 -53.01 11.43 1.60
C ARG A 164 -53.89 12.39 2.41
N GLU A 165 -53.27 13.17 3.29
CA GLU A 165 -53.94 14.32 3.89
C GLU A 165 -54.15 15.36 2.79
N ASN A 166 -55.41 15.55 2.40
CA ASN A 166 -55.82 16.60 1.49
C ASN A 166 -55.62 17.95 2.17
N GLY A 167 -54.62 18.72 1.74
CA GLY A 167 -54.50 20.13 2.08
C GLY A 167 -55.60 20.92 1.38
N GLU A 168 -56.66 21.23 2.12
CA GLU A 168 -57.70 22.17 1.70
C GLU A 168 -57.07 23.55 1.46
N THR A 169 -57.02 23.97 0.19
CA THR A 169 -56.87 25.37 -0.16
C THR A 169 -58.14 26.11 0.25
N SER A 170 -58.07 26.97 1.27
CA SER A 170 -59.09 27.99 1.50
C SER A 170 -58.58 29.34 1.03
N ALA A 171 -59.35 29.93 0.12
CA ALA A 171 -59.26 31.31 -0.28
C ALA A 171 -59.79 32.22 0.85
N GLY A 172 -59.16 33.39 1.00
CA GLY A 172 -59.58 34.48 1.87
C GLY A 172 -58.68 35.68 1.65
#